data_AF-A0A512HVQ2-F1
#
_entry.id   AF-A0A512HVQ2-F1
#
_cell.length_a   1.000
_cell.length_b   1.000
_cell.length_c   1.000
_cell.angle_alpha   90.00
_cell.angle_beta   90.00
_cell.angle_gamma   90.00
#
_symmetry.space_group_name_H-M   'P 1'
#
loop_
_entity.id
_entity.type
_entity.pdbx_description
1 polymer ?
#
loop_
_entity_poly.entity_id
_entity_poly.type
_entity_poly.pdbx_seq_one_letter_code
_entity_poly.pdbx_strand_id
1 'polypeptide(L)' 'MANRLAQSQSPYLLQHADNPVDWWEWSPAALAEAERRDLPILLSVGYAACHWCHQGKRLVESHVEVAILL' A
#
# COMPACT_ATOMS: atom_id res chain seq x y z
N MET A 1 5.45 -1.59 -14.74
CA MET A 1 6.03 -2.63 -13.86
C MET A 1 5.06 -2.75 -12.70
N ALA A 2 4.43 -3.91 -12.52
CA ALA A 2 3.50 -4.10 -11.42
C ALA A 2 4.29 -4.39 -10.13
N ASN A 3 4.02 -3.66 -9.05
CA ASN A 3 4.59 -3.94 -7.73
C ASN A 3 3.78 -5.03 -7.00
N ARG A 4 4.17 -5.36 -5.76
CA ARG A 4 3.56 -6.47 -5.00
C ARG A 4 2.07 -6.28 -4.71
N LEU A 5 1.57 -5.05 -4.72
CA LEU A 5 0.15 -4.76 -4.48
C LEU A 5 -0.76 -5.26 -5.60
N ALA A 6 -0.23 -5.67 -6.76
CA ALA A 6 -0.99 -6.32 -7.83
C ALA A 6 -1.65 -7.64 -7.40
N GLN A 7 -1.19 -8.25 -6.29
CA GLN A 7 -1.77 -9.45 -5.69
C GLN A 7 -2.67 -9.16 -4.48
N SER A 8 -2.91 -7.88 -4.18
CA SER A 8 -3.73 -7.51 -3.04
C SER A 8 -5.19 -7.89 -3.26
N GLN A 9 -5.84 -8.35 -2.19
CA GLN A 9 -7.30 -8.51 -2.18
C GLN A 9 -8.04 -7.18 -2.00
N SER A 10 -7.31 -6.14 -1.60
CA SER A 10 -7.87 -4.82 -1.44
C SER A 10 -8.08 -4.11 -2.79
N PRO A 11 -9.28 -3.54 -3.01
CA PRO A 11 -9.51 -2.59 -4.10
C PRO A 11 -8.73 -1.26 -3.96
N TYR A 12 -8.36 -0.83 -2.75
CA TYR A 12 -7.59 0.40 -2.53
C TYR A 12 -6.09 0.19 -2.81
N LEU A 13 -5.46 -0.85 -2.27
CA LEU A 13 -4.07 -1.19 -2.58
C LEU A 13 -3.86 -1.50 -4.06
N LEU A 14 -4.82 -2.16 -4.72
CA LEU A 14 -4.76 -2.42 -6.17
C LEU A 14 -4.65 -1.14 -7.01
N GLN A 15 -5.18 0.00 -6.55
CA GLN A 15 -5.03 1.28 -7.26
C GLN A 15 -3.57 1.77 -7.29
N HIS A 16 -2.72 1.24 -6.40
CA HIS A 16 -1.31 1.56 -6.33
C HIS A 16 -0.42 0.50 -7.00
N ALA A 17 -0.98 -0.56 -7.60
CA ALA A 17 -0.24 -1.69 -8.15
C ALA A 17 0.72 -1.32 -9.29
N ASP A 18 0.38 -0.30 -10.08
CA ASP A 18 1.20 0.17 -11.22
C ASP A 18 2.17 1.29 -10.85
N ASN A 19 2.17 1.74 -9.58
CA ASN A 19 3.09 2.78 -9.14
C ASN A 19 4.54 2.27 -9.19
N PRO A 20 5.51 3.13 -9.57
CA PRO A 20 6.91 2.75 -9.67
C PRO A 20 7.57 2.49 -8.31
N VAL A 21 6.90 2.86 -7.23
CA VAL A 21 7.31 2.60 -5.85
C VAL A 21 7.13 1.12 -5.53
N ASP A 22 8.14 0.52 -4.90
CA ASP A 22 8.13 -0.88 -4.50
C ASP A 22 7.28 -1.09 -3.24
N TRP A 23 5.97 -0.92 -3.37
CA TRP A 23 5.04 -1.04 -2.25
C TRP A 23 4.94 -2.48 -1.72
N TRP A 24 4.90 -2.58 -0.40
CA TRP A 24 4.60 -3.81 0.34
C TRP A 24 3.33 -3.64 1.15
N GLU A 25 2.50 -4.68 1.23
CA GLU A 25 1.46 -4.72 2.27
C GLU A 25 2.10 -4.81 3.65
N TRP A 26 1.45 -4.20 4.64
CA TRP A 26 1.85 -4.34 6.02
C TRP A 26 1.83 -5.81 6.47
N SER A 27 3.00 -6.38 6.67
CA SER A 27 3.18 -7.79 6.98
C SER A 27 4.49 -8.02 7.74
N PRO A 28 4.62 -9.14 8.49
CA PRO A 28 5.88 -9.51 9.12
C PRO A 28 7.05 -9.62 8.13
N ALA A 29 6.78 -10.05 6.89
CA ALA A 29 7.79 -10.15 5.85
C ALA A 29 8.32 -8.77 5.40
N ALA A 30 7.45 -7.76 5.32
CA ALA A 30 7.87 -6.39 5.01
C ALA A 30 8.76 -5.80 6.12
N LEU A 31 8.39 -6.04 7.39
CA LEU A 31 9.17 -5.59 8.55
C LEU A 31 10.55 -6.27 8.61
N ALA A 32 10.60 -7.60 8.40
CA ALA A 32 11.85 -8.35 8.38
C ALA A 32 12.77 -7.90 7.23
N GLU A 33 12.22 -7.54 6.08
CA GLU A 33 13.00 -7.03 4.96
C GLU A 33 13.57 -5.63 5.23
N ALA A 34 12.82 -4.76 5.91
CA ALA A 34 13.31 -3.46 6.37
C ALA A 34 14.53 -3.61 7.29
N GLU A 35 14.40 -4.49 8.29
CA GLU A 35 15.47 -4.81 9.24
C GLU A 35 16.68 -5.42 8.52
N ARG A 36 16.46 -6.37 7.61
CA ARG A 36 17.54 -7.01 6.83
C ARG A 36 18.29 -6.02 5.95
N ARG A 37 17.63 -4.98 5.44
CA ARG A 37 18.23 -3.94 4.60
C ARG A 37 18.80 -2.77 5.39
N ASP A 38 18.52 -2.67 6.69
CA ASP A 38 18.83 -1.51 7.53
C ASP A 38 18.30 -0.19 6.90
N LEU A 39 17.05 -0.23 6.43
CA LEU A 39 16.39 0.92 5.82
C LEU A 39 15.15 1.35 6.63
N PRO A 40 14.88 2.66 6.71
CA PRO A 40 13.69 3.16 7.40
C PRO A 40 12.43 2.80 6.62
N ILE A 41 11.35 2.56 7.36
CA ILE A 41 10.02 2.30 6.82
C ILE A 41 9.31 3.63 6.57
N LEU A 42 8.89 3.89 5.32
CA LEU A 42 7.88 4.89 5.03
C LEU A 42 6.49 4.23 5.08
N LEU A 43 5.72 4.57 6.10
CA LEU A 43 4.36 4.05 6.31
C LEU A 43 3.32 4.95 5.64
N SER A 44 2.56 4.41 4.70
CA SER A 44 1.41 5.08 4.07
C SER A 44 0.12 4.37 4.46
N VAL A 45 -0.83 5.13 5.01
CA VAL A 45 -2.13 4.63 5.47
C VAL A 45 -3.24 5.39 4.77
N GLY A 46 -4.21 4.67 4.20
CA GLY A 46 -5.39 5.27 3.59
C GLY A 46 -6.56 4.31 3.50
N TYR A 47 -7.66 4.77 2.90
CA TYR A 47 -8.87 3.98 2.69
C TYR A 47 -9.69 4.58 1.54
N ALA A 48 -10.52 3.78 0.88
CA ALA A 48 -11.20 4.16 -0.36
C ALA A 48 -12.13 5.39 -0.24
N ALA A 49 -12.73 5.64 0.93
CA ALA A 49 -13.59 6.80 1.17
C ALA A 49 -12.84 8.06 1.63
N CYS A 50 -11.52 8.03 1.73
CA CYS A 50 -10.74 9.17 2.16
C CYS A 50 -10.70 10.25 1.07
N HIS A 51 -11.39 11.36 1.30
CA HIS A 51 -11.45 12.51 0.38
C HIS A 51 -10.06 13.03 -0.02
N TRP A 52 -9.12 13.03 0.91
CA TRP A 52 -7.75 13.50 0.69
C TRP A 52 -6.83 12.43 0.09
N CYS A 53 -7.23 11.16 0.16
CA CYS A 53 -6.48 10.04 -0.41
C CYS A 53 -6.88 9.79 -1.88
N HIS A 54 -8.07 10.24 -2.29
CA HIS A 54 -8.57 10.13 -3.66
C HIS A 54 -9.24 11.42 -4.14
N GLN A 55 -8.70 12.03 -5.20
CA GLN A 55 -9.50 12.85 -6.11
C GLN A 55 -10.39 11.91 -6.96
N GLY A 56 -11.45 11.39 -6.32
CA GLY A 56 -12.64 10.80 -6.91
C GLY A 56 -12.49 9.56 -7.80
N LYS A 57 -12.64 8.35 -7.22
CA LYS A 57 -13.36 7.22 -7.86
C LYS A 57 -14.18 6.47 -6.81
N ARG A 58 -15.48 6.37 -7.07
CA ARG A 58 -16.54 5.94 -6.13
C ARG A 58 -16.75 4.43 -6.23
N LEU A 59 -16.12 3.67 -5.33
CA LEU A 59 -16.62 2.42 -4.76
C LEU A 59 -16.09 2.37 -3.31
N VAL A 60 -16.99 2.43 -2.33
CA VAL A 60 -16.63 2.56 -0.91
C VAL A 60 -16.65 1.19 -0.26
N GLU A 61 -15.47 0.61 -0.04
CA GLU A 61 -15.22 -0.33 1.06
C GLU A 61 -14.31 0.37 2.08
N SER A 62 -14.76 0.41 3.33
CA SER A 62 -14.12 1.14 4.42
C SER A 62 -13.06 0.26 5.10
N HIS A 63 -11.98 -0.07 4.40
CA HIS A 63 -10.84 -0.76 5.00
C HIS A 63 -9.66 0.22 5.08
N VAL A 64 -9.13 0.41 6.29
CA VAL A 64 -7.86 1.10 6.49
C VAL A 64 -6.77 0.17 6.02
N GLU A 65 -5.98 0.64 5.07
CA GLU A 65 -4.97 -0.17 4.43
C GLU A 65 -3.63 0.51 4.48
N VAL A 66 -2.63 -0.33 4.64
CA VAL A 66 -1.31 0.06 5.10
C VAL A 66 -0.29 -0.52 4.16
N ALA A 67 0.46 0.36 3.51
CA ALA A 67 1.57 -0.03 2.66
C ALA A 67 2.87 0.60 3.17
N ILE A 68 3.96 -0.15 3.04
CA ILE A 68 5.31 0.28 3.38
C ILE A 68 6.15 0.40 2.11
N LEU A 69 6.98 1.44 2.05
CA LEU A 69 8.17 1.50 1.20
C LEU A 69 9.42 1.27 2.07
N LEU A 70 10.28 0.37 1.60
CA LEU A 70 11.58 0.02 2.18
C LEU A 70 12.71 0.83 1.55
#